data_AF-A0A6V8KBZ3-F1
#
_entry.id   AF-A0A6V8KBZ3-F1
#
_cell.length_a   1.000
_cell.length_b   1.000
_cell.length_c   1.000
_cell.angle_alpha   90.00
_cell.angle_beta   90.00
_cell.angle_gamma   90.00
#
_symmetry.space_group_name_H-M   'P 1'
#
loop_
_entity.id
_entity.type
_entity.pdbx_description
1 polymer ?
#
loop_
_entity_poly.entity_id
_entity_poly.type
_entity_poly.pdbx_seq_one_letter_code
_entity_poly.pdbx_strand_id
1 'polypeptide(L)' 'MPAALLMSQERERLLARLTARYAGIRSPERVREVVDEVYARFAGARIQTYVPVLAEHAARELLDDHGRDGGIP' A
#
# COMPACT_ATOMS: atom_id res chain seq x y z
N MET A 1 -13.83 17.87 11.03
CA MET A 1 -13.62 16.97 9.87
C MET A 1 -13.18 15.62 10.41
N PRO A 2 -13.92 14.52 10.18
CA PRO A 2 -13.64 13.24 10.83
C PRO A 2 -12.34 12.62 10.27
N ALA A 3 -11.45 12.16 11.17
CA ALA A 3 -10.15 11.57 10.82
C ALA A 3 -10.24 10.38 9.85
N ALA A 4 -11.33 9.62 9.90
CA ALA A 4 -11.60 8.52 8.98
C ALA A 4 -11.69 8.97 7.51
N LEU A 5 -12.23 10.15 7.23
CA LEU A 5 -12.35 10.67 5.87
C LEU A 5 -10.98 11.08 5.29
N LEU A 6 -10.10 11.61 6.14
CA LEU A 6 -8.73 11.97 5.76
C LEU A 6 -7.91 10.72 5.42
N MET A 7 -8.04 9.65 6.21
CA MET A 7 -7.35 8.38 5.97
C MET A 7 -7.79 7.71 4.67
N SER A 8 -9.10 7.73 4.38
CA SER A 8 -9.63 7.22 3.11
C SER A 8 -9.06 8.00 1.92
N GLN A 9 -9.01 9.33 2.02
CA GLN A 9 -8.45 10.19 0.97
C GLN A 9 -6.94 10.00 0.78
N GLU A 10 -6.19 9.77 1.86
CA GLU A 10 -4.76 9.47 1.77
C GLU A 10 -4.49 8.11 1.11
N ARG A 11 -5.30 7.09 1.41
CA ARG A 11 -5.23 5.77 0.75
C ARG A 11 -5.50 5.89 -0.75
N GLU A 12 -6.52 6.64 -1.15
CA GLU A 12 -6.83 6.85 -2.58
C GLU A 12 -5.71 7.58 -3.31
N ARG A 13 -5.11 8.61 -2.69
CA ARG A 13 -3.96 9.31 -3.24
C ARG A 13 -2.73 8.42 -3.37
N LEU A 14 -2.47 7.56 -2.38
CA LEU A 14 -1.38 6.60 -2.44
C LEU A 14 -1.61 5.60 -3.58
N LEU A 15 -2.81 5.06 -3.68
CA LEU A 15 -3.18 4.11 -4.72
C LEU A 15 -2.98 4.72 -6.11
N ALA A 16 -3.41 5.96 -6.33
CA ALA A 16 -3.21 6.66 -7.59
C ALA A 16 -1.71 6.82 -7.94
N ARG A 17 -0.88 7.22 -6.96
CA ARG A 17 0.58 7.36 -7.16
C ARG A 17 1.24 6.04 -7.51
N LEU A 18 0.94 4.97 -6.77
CA LEU A 18 1.54 3.66 -7.01
C LEU A 18 1.04 3.05 -8.32
N THR A 19 -0.24 3.21 -8.66
CA THR A 19 -0.78 2.72 -9.94
C THR A 19 -0.10 3.39 -11.12
N ALA A 20 0.13 4.70 -11.06
CA ALA A 20 0.87 5.43 -12.09
C ALA A 20 2.35 4.99 -12.15
N ARG A 21 2.99 4.79 -10.99
CA ARG A 21 4.40 4.40 -10.90
C ARG A 21 4.68 3.00 -11.45
N TYR A 22 3.79 2.04 -11.19
CA TYR A 22 3.93 0.65 -11.62
C TYR A 22 3.16 0.33 -12.91
N ALA A 23 2.63 1.35 -13.59
CA ALA A 23 1.95 1.19 -14.86
C ALA A 23 2.85 0.47 -15.88
N GLY A 24 2.35 -0.61 -16.48
CA GLY A 24 3.10 -1.44 -17.42
C GLY A 24 4.05 -2.46 -16.79
N ILE A 25 4.24 -2.44 -15.47
CA ILE A 25 5.04 -3.43 -14.72
C ILE A 25 4.12 -4.38 -13.93
N ARG A 26 3.12 -3.83 -13.24
CA ARG A 26 2.15 -4.58 -12.42
C ARG A 26 0.73 -4.20 -12.82
N SER A 27 -0.21 -5.13 -12.62
CA SER A 27 -1.62 -4.80 -12.87
C SER A 27 -2.15 -3.84 -11.79
N PRO A 28 -3.09 -2.94 -12.13
CA PRO A 28 -3.71 -2.06 -11.16
C PRO A 28 -4.41 -2.82 -10.02
N GLU A 29 -4.94 -4.02 -10.28
CA GLU A 29 -5.52 -4.86 -9.22
C GLU A 29 -4.45 -5.27 -8.20
N ARG A 30 -3.27 -5.71 -8.67
CA ARG A 30 -2.20 -6.14 -7.77
C ARG A 30 -1.69 -5.00 -6.90
N VAL A 31 -1.60 -3.78 -7.44
CA VAL A 31 -1.23 -2.59 -6.67
C VAL A 31 -2.29 -2.31 -5.58
N ARG A 32 -3.57 -2.45 -5.90
CA ARG A 32 -4.66 -2.26 -4.93
C ARG A 32 -4.61 -3.29 -3.80
N GLU A 33 -4.46 -4.57 -4.13
CA GLU A 33 -4.36 -5.65 -3.15
C GLU A 33 -3.23 -5.39 -2.15
N VAL A 34 -2.04 -5.03 -2.65
CA VAL A 34 -0.87 -4.76 -1.80
C VAL A 34 -1.11 -3.56 -0.90
N VAL A 35 -1.67 -2.46 -1.43
CA VAL A 35 -1.97 -1.27 -0.61
C VAL A 35 -2.99 -1.61 0.48
N ASP A 36 -4.00 -2.40 0.17
CA ASP A 36 -5.06 -2.79 1.11
C ASP A 36 -4.55 -3.72 2.20
N GLU A 37 -3.73 -4.70 1.83
CA GLU A 37 -3.06 -5.60 2.78
C GLU A 37 -2.18 -4.80 3.75
N VAL A 38 -1.39 -3.86 3.22
CA VAL A 38 -0.49 -3.04 4.03
C VAL A 38 -1.28 -2.12 4.96
N TYR A 39 -2.36 -1.46 4.49
CA TYR A 39 -3.22 -0.65 5.35
C TYR A 39 -3.91 -1.50 6.44
N ALA A 40 -4.33 -2.72 6.13
CA ALA A 40 -4.93 -3.63 7.10
C ALA A 40 -3.95 -3.99 8.24
N ARG A 41 -2.66 -4.19 7.93
CA ARG A 41 -1.61 -4.40 8.96
C ARG A 41 -1.50 -3.24 9.94
N PHE A 42 -1.82 -2.01 9.49
CA PHE A 42 -1.76 -0.81 10.29
C PHE A 42 -3.11 -0.38 10.92
N ALA A 43 -4.21 -1.07 10.61
CA ALA A 43 -5.55 -0.70 11.08
C ALA A 43 -5.70 -0.70 12.63
N GLY A 44 -4.80 -1.37 13.35
CA GLY A 44 -4.73 -1.37 14.83
C GLY A 44 -3.58 -0.57 15.44
N ALA A 45 -2.75 0.10 14.62
CA ALA A 45 -1.55 0.77 15.10
C ALA A 45 -1.89 2.11 15.80
N ARG A 46 -1.23 2.39 16.93
CA ARG A 46 -1.37 3.67 17.66
C ARG A 46 -0.77 4.88 16.92
N ILE A 47 -0.01 4.65 15.84
CA ILE A 47 0.73 5.67 15.08
C ILE A 47 0.04 5.98 13.74
N GLN A 48 -1.27 6.28 13.79
CA GLN A 48 -2.10 6.50 12.61
C GLN A 48 -1.59 7.63 11.69
N THR A 49 -0.89 8.63 12.26
CA THR A 49 -0.28 9.74 11.52
C THR A 49 0.84 9.31 10.56
N TYR A 50 1.53 8.19 10.83
CA TYR A 50 2.66 7.71 10.02
C TYR A 50 2.28 6.54 9.10
N VAL A 51 1.05 6.03 9.21
CA VAL A 51 0.54 4.91 8.42
C VAL A 51 0.69 5.13 6.92
N PRO A 52 0.40 6.31 6.34
CA PRO A 52 0.54 6.50 4.89
C PRO A 52 1.99 6.34 4.40
N VAL A 53 2.97 6.85 5.15
CA VAL A 53 4.40 6.78 4.78
C VAL A 53 4.92 5.36 4.92
N LEU A 54 4.58 4.68 6.02
CA LEU A 54 4.92 3.28 6.22
C LEU A 54 4.25 2.38 5.19
N ALA A 55 3.01 2.70 4.82
CA ALA A 55 2.26 1.94 3.83
C ALA A 55 2.86 2.09 2.42
N GLU A 56 3.25 3.30 2.05
CA GLU A 56 3.94 3.55 0.78
C GLU A 56 5.27 2.79 0.70
N HIS A 57 6.06 2.80 1.77
CA HIS A 57 7.33 2.09 1.80
C HIS A 57 7.15 0.59 1.66
N ALA A 58 6.29 -0.02 2.49
CA ALA A 58 6.06 -1.46 2.47
C ALA A 58 5.41 -1.92 1.15
N ALA A 59 4.48 -1.14 0.60
CA ALA A 59 3.89 -1.45 -0.70
C ALA A 59 4.94 -1.43 -1.83
N ARG A 60 5.89 -0.48 -1.78
CA ARG A 60 6.99 -0.43 -2.74
C ARG A 60 7.92 -1.63 -2.61
N GLU A 61 8.31 -2.00 -1.39
CA GLU A 61 9.13 -3.21 -1.18
C GLU A 61 8.44 -4.45 -1.74
N LEU A 62 7.14 -4.62 -1.49
CA LEU A 62 6.37 -5.77 -2.00
C LEU A 62 6.18 -5.75 -3.52
N LEU A 63 6.06 -4.58 -4.14
CA LEU A 63 5.90 -4.45 -5.59
C LEU A 63 7.24 -4.55 -6.33
N ASP A 64 8.33 -4.09 -5.71
CA ASP A 64 9.70 -4.12 -6.21
C ASP A 64 10.34 -5.50 -6.02
N ASP A 65 10.01 -6.24 -4.96
CA ASP A 65 10.47 -7.62 -4.76
C ASP A 65 9.91 -8.51 -5.88
N HIS A 66 10.80 -8.86 -6.82
CA HIS A 66 10.47 -9.59 -8.04
C HIS A 66 10.37 -11.11 -7.85
N GLY A 67 10.45 -11.63 -6.63
CA GLY A 67 10.33 -13.07 -6.44
C GLY A 67 10.64 -13.58 -5.04
N ARG A 68 9.61 -13.64 -4.19
CA ARG A 68 9.59 -14.62 -3.10
C ARG A 68 8.22 -15.28 -2.88
N ASP A 69 7.46 -15.48 -3.95
CA ASP A 69 6.32 -16.41 -3.97
C ASP A 69 6.72 -17.81 -4.49
N GLY A 70 8.01 -18.17 -4.45
CA GLY A 70 8.53 -19.44 -5.01
C GLY A 70 9.60 -20.16 -4.18
N GLY A 71 9.78 -19.83 -2.90
CA GLY A 71 10.78 -20.48 -2.05
C GLY A 71 10.22 -20.82 -0.67
N ILE A 72 9.50 -21.94 -0.58
CA ILE A 72 9.23 -22.61 0.69
C ILE A 72 10.46 -23.50 0.98
N PRO A 73 11.03 -23.51 2.20
CA PRO A 73 12.04 -24.49 2.59
C PRO A 73 11.53 -25.94 2.52
#